data_AF-A0A259L0D0-F1
#
_entry.id   AF-A0A259L0D0-F1
#
_cell.length_a   1.000
_cell.length_b   1.000
_cell.length_c   1.000
_cell.angle_alpha   90.00
_cell.angle_beta   90.00
_cell.angle_gamma   90.00
#
_symmetry.space_group_name_H-M   'P 1'
#
loop_
_entity.id
_entity.type
_entity.pdbx_description
1 polymer ?
#
loop_
_entity_poly.entity_id
_entity_poly.type
_entity_poly.pdbx_seq_one_letter_code
_entity_poly.pdbx_strand_id
1 'polypeptide(L)' 'MTDPGTAGTTGDSFELPVRVYIEDTDAGGIVFHAKYLHYMERARTEWVRSKGVGLRAGLEDNISYVVQKMSLH' A
#
# COMPACT_ATOMS: atom_id res chain seq x y z
N MET A 1 4.27 -42.63 6.05
CA MET A 1 5.34 -41.86 5.38
C MET A 1 4.83 -40.45 5.24
N THR A 2 5.02 -39.66 6.30
CA THR A 2 4.58 -38.28 6.42
C THR A 2 5.54 -37.39 5.66
N ASP A 3 5.03 -36.66 4.67
CA ASP A 3 5.71 -35.47 4.19
C ASP A 3 5.16 -34.28 5.00
N PRO A 4 5.96 -33.60 5.84
CA PRO A 4 5.51 -32.40 6.52
C PRO A 4 5.51 -31.29 5.49
N GLY A 5 4.33 -31.03 4.90
CA GLY A 5 4.09 -29.90 4.02
C GLY A 5 4.57 -28.62 4.71
N THR A 6 5.65 -28.07 4.17
CA THR A 6 6.26 -26.78 4.49
C THR A 6 5.20 -25.75 4.84
N ALA A 7 5.07 -25.46 6.14
CA ALA A 7 4.34 -24.30 6.61
C ALA A 7 5.03 -23.06 6.02
N GLY A 8 4.50 -22.57 4.90
CA GLY A 8 4.89 -21.29 4.34
C GLY A 8 4.65 -20.24 5.41
N THR A 9 5.71 -19.58 5.85
CA THR A 9 5.67 -18.40 6.71
C THR A 9 4.61 -17.45 6.16
N THR A 10 3.44 -17.43 6.78
CA THR A 10 2.37 -16.49 6.46
C THR A 10 2.82 -15.17 7.06
N GLY A 11 3.65 -14.43 6.32
CA GLY A 11 3.88 -13.03 6.65
C GLY A 11 2.54 -12.32 6.52
N ASP A 12 2.05 -11.72 7.60
CA ASP A 12 0.76 -11.01 7.63
C ASP A 12 0.60 -10.11 6.40
N SER A 13 -0.20 -10.54 5.44
CA SER A 13 -0.55 -9.74 4.26
C SER A 13 -1.51 -8.64 4.69
N PHE A 14 -1.21 -7.40 4.34
CA PHE A 14 -2.10 -6.26 4.58
C PHE A 14 -2.90 -5.95 3.33
N GLU A 15 -4.21 -5.80 3.48
CA GLU A 15 -5.13 -5.47 2.39
C GLU A 15 -5.87 -4.17 2.70
N LEU A 16 -5.99 -3.30 1.68
CA LEU A 16 -6.81 -2.09 1.76
C LEU A 16 -7.87 -2.12 0.66
N PRO A 17 -9.17 -2.25 0.99
CA PRO A 17 -10.23 -2.16 0.00
C PRO A 17 -10.32 -0.74 -0.59
N VAL A 18 -10.26 -0.64 -1.92
CA VAL A 18 -10.37 0.62 -2.66
C VAL A 18 -11.59 0.58 -3.55
N ARG A 19 -12.40 1.63 -3.50
CA ARG A 19 -13.52 1.85 -4.42
C ARG A 19 -13.11 2.88 -5.46
N VAL A 20 -13.26 2.52 -6.73
CA VAL A 20 -13.03 3.40 -7.86
C VAL A 20 -14.28 4.24 -8.10
N TYR A 21 -14.11 5.55 -8.16
CA TYR A 21 -15.16 6.50 -8.51
C TYR A 21 -14.89 7.11 -9.88
N ILE A 22 -15.89 7.80 -10.46
CA ILE A 22 -15.75 8.43 -11.78
C ILE A 22 -14.59 9.44 -11.83
N GLU A 23 -14.27 10.09 -10.70
CA GLU A 23 -13.12 11.00 -10.55
C GLU A 23 -11.75 10.33 -10.65
N ASP A 24 -11.71 9.00 -10.56
CA ASP A 24 -10.50 8.21 -10.71
C ASP A 24 -10.28 7.74 -12.15
N THR A 25 -11.29 7.91 -13.01
CA THR A 25 -11.29 7.46 -14.39
C THR A 25 -10.92 8.58 -15.36
N ASP A 26 -10.31 8.23 -16.49
CA ASP A 26 -10.02 9.16 -17.59
C ASP A 26 -11.01 9.03 -18.76
N ALA A 27 -10.77 9.78 -19.84
CA ALA A 27 -11.62 9.76 -21.04
C ALA A 27 -11.67 8.38 -21.73
N GLY A 28 -10.78 7.45 -21.40
CA GLY A 28 -10.79 6.07 -21.86
C GLY A 28 -11.71 5.15 -21.05
N GLY A 29 -12.34 5.66 -19.98
CA GLY A 29 -13.24 4.88 -19.12
C GLY A 29 -12.53 3.88 -18.21
N ILE A 30 -11.21 4.00 -18.07
CA ILE A 30 -10.39 3.20 -17.16
C ILE A 30 -9.78 4.10 -16.07
N VAL A 31 -9.27 3.48 -15.02
CA VAL A 31 -8.56 4.21 -13.96
C VAL A 31 -7.32 4.90 -14.55
N PHE A 32 -7.22 6.20 -14.31
CA PHE A 32 -6.07 6.98 -14.73
C PHE A 32 -4.79 6.47 -14.04
N HIS A 33 -3.70 6.30 -14.80
CA HIS A 33 -2.48 5.65 -14.31
C HIS A 33 -1.93 6.25 -13.00
N ALA A 34 -1.98 7.57 -12.82
CA ALA A 34 -1.49 8.21 -11.59
C ALA A 34 -2.33 7.89 -10.35
N LYS A 35 -3.61 7.50 -10.51
CA LYS A 35 -4.47 7.11 -9.39
C LYS A 35 -4.01 5.83 -8.73
N TYR A 36 -3.37 4.92 -9.45
CA TYR A 36 -2.75 3.75 -8.84
C TYR A 36 -1.66 4.13 -7.83
N LEU A 37 -0.88 5.18 -8.10
CA LEU A 37 0.13 5.68 -7.16
C LEU A 37 -0.51 6.20 -5.88
N HIS A 38 -1.63 6.91 -6.02
CA HIS A 38 -2.41 7.39 -4.89
C HIS A 38 -2.93 6.23 -4.02
N TYR A 39 -3.45 5.16 -4.63
CA TYR A 39 -3.93 3.98 -3.92
C TYR A 39 -2.81 3.23 -3.21
N MET A 40 -1.66 3.04 -3.87
CA MET A 40 -0.48 2.40 -3.27
C MET A 40 0.02 3.18 -2.05
N GLU A 41 0.05 4.52 -2.15
CA GLU A 41 0.49 5.36 -1.03
C GLU A 41 -0.49 5.33 0.15
N ARG A 42 -1.79 5.28 -0.14
CA ARG A 42 -2.82 5.09 0.89
C ARG A 42 -2.67 3.73 1.58
N ALA A 43 -2.45 2.66 0.82
CA ALA A 43 -2.21 1.33 1.37
C ALA A 43 -0.95 1.31 2.26
N ARG A 44 0.14 1.94 1.82
CA ARG A 44 1.37 2.08 2.62
C ARG A 44 1.11 2.83 3.93
N THR A 45 0.35 3.92 3.87
CA THR A 45 0.00 4.73 5.04
C THR A 45 -0.83 3.93 6.05
N GLU A 46 -1.88 3.25 5.59
CA GLU A 46 -2.76 2.46 6.46
C GLU A 46 -2.06 1.19 6.98
N TRP A 47 -1.15 0.60 6.21
CA TRP A 47 -0.31 -0.50 6.68
C TRP A 47 0.59 -0.06 7.85
N VAL A 48 1.32 1.04 7.71
CA VAL A 48 2.16 1.60 8.77
C VAL A 48 1.30 1.94 10.01
N ARG A 49 0.12 2.51 9.79
CA ARG A 49 -0.86 2.79 10.84
C ARG A 49 -1.32 1.54 11.58
N SER A 50 -1.58 0.45 10.86
CA SER A 50 -1.99 -0.84 11.45
C SER A 50 -0.94 -1.43 12.38
N LYS A 51 0.34 -1.05 12.22
CA LYS A 51 1.45 -1.42 13.10
C LYS A 51 1.64 -0.48 14.29
N GLY A 52 0.72 0.47 14.50
CA GLY A 52 0.75 1.44 15.59
C GLY A 52 1.68 2.64 15.34
N VAL A 53 2.22 2.77 14.14
CA VAL A 53 3.11 3.88 13.76
C VAL A 53 2.33 4.88 12.90
N GLY A 54 2.35 6.16 13.26
CA GLY A 54 1.86 7.20 12.38
C GLY A 54 2.94 7.58 11.37
N LEU A 55 2.67 7.48 10.06
CA LEU A 55 3.65 7.88 9.04
C LEU A 55 4.08 9.36 9.19
N ARG A 56 3.20 10.21 9.72
CA ARG A 56 3.49 11.62 10.07
C ARG A 56 3.87 11.84 11.53
N ALA A 57 3.79 10.83 12.39
CA ALA A 57 4.12 10.96 13.81
C ALA A 57 5.60 11.32 14.01
N GLY A 58 6.49 10.76 13.18
CA GLY A 58 7.91 11.10 13.19
C GLY A 58 8.24 12.55 12.83
N LEU A 59 7.27 13.35 12.36
CA LEU A 59 7.51 14.77 12.05
C LEU A 59 7.88 15.58 13.31
N GLU A 60 7.35 15.20 14.48
CA GLU A 60 7.73 15.78 15.78
C GLU A 60 9.22 15.52 16.10
N ASP A 61 9.75 14.40 15.62
CA ASP A 61 11.16 14.00 15.74
C ASP A 61 12.02 14.44 14.53
N ASN A 62 11.50 15.31 13.66
CA ASN A 62 12.14 15.71 12.39
C ASN A 62 12.44 14.54 11.42
N ILE A 63 11.65 13.47 11.49
CA ILE A 63 11.75 12.30 10.61
C ILE A 63 10.59 12.32 9.61
N SER A 64 10.92 12.19 8.32
CA SER A 64 9.94 12.10 7.23
C SER A 64 10.29 10.98 6.26
N TYR A 65 9.28 10.24 5.83
CA TYR A 65 9.43 9.15 4.87
C TYR A 65 9.12 9.63 3.45
N VAL A 66 10.06 9.43 2.53
CA VAL A 66 9.91 9.79 1.11
C VAL A 66 10.02 8.56 0.22
N VAL A 67 9.31 8.57 -0.90
CA VAL A 67 9.47 7.53 -1.94
C VAL A 67 10.71 7.88 -2.76
N GLN A 68 11.74 7.05 -2.70
CA GLN A 68 12.98 7.26 -3.47
C GLN A 68 12.92 6.61 -4.87
N LYS A 69 12.32 5.43 -4.96
CA LYS A 69 12.26 4.64 -6.19
C LYS A 69 10.97 3.83 -6.22
N MET A 70 10.41 3.70 -7.42
CA MET A 70 9.25 2.87 -7.69
C MET A 70 9.39 2.24 -9.07
N SER A 71 9.00 0.98 -9.20
CA SER A 71 8.95 0.25 -10.45
C SER A 71 7.55 -0.33 -10.60
N LEU A 72 6.89 0.01 -11.69
CA LEU A 72 5.60 -0.55 -12.10
C LEU A 72 5.82 -1.32 -13.40
N HIS A 73 5.13 -2.45 -13.53
CA HIS A 73 5.19 -3.34 -14.68
C HIS A 73 3.90 -3.26 -15.50
#